data_AF-A0AAN8TKT7-F1
#
_entry.id   AF-A0AAN8TKT7-F1
#
_cell.length_a   1.000
_cell.length_b   1.000
_cell.length_c   1.000
_cell.angle_alpha   90.00
_cell.angle_beta   90.00
_cell.angle_gamma   90.00
#
_symmetry.space_group_name_H-M   'P 1'
#
loop_
_entity.id
_entity.type
_entity.pdbx_description
1 polymer ?
#
loop_
_entity_poly.entity_id
_entity_poly.type
_entity_poly.pdbx_seq_one_letter_code
_entity_poly.pdbx_strand_id
1 'polypeptide(L)'
;MDVVEICRKGTLSSGEPSTKRSITSIYDDDEVVGFEKDAEIIMMKLIRGTEERDVISIFRMPGLGKTTLESKVYNNPSIVNYFDVKAWCITSI
;
A
#
# COMPACT_ATOMS: atom_id res chain seq x y z
N MET A 1 -10.74 15.86 4.65
CA MET A 1 -9.35 16.32 4.48
C MET A 1 -8.50 15.08 4.64
N ASP A 2 -8.28 14.37 3.54
CA ASP A 2 -7.45 13.17 3.51
C ASP A 2 -6.12 13.58 2.90
N VAL A 3 -5.04 13.46 3.68
CA VAL A 3 -3.71 13.89 3.23
C VAL A 3 -2.94 12.63 2.86
N VAL A 4 -2.78 12.42 1.55
CA VAL A 4 -1.84 11.45 0.99
C VAL A 4 -0.55 12.20 0.68
N GLU A 5 0.38 12.20 1.63
CA GLU A 5 1.65 12.92 1.53
C GLU A 5 2.75 12.01 0.95
N ILE A 6 3.60 12.60 0.11
CA ILE A 6 4.80 11.95 -0.42
C ILE A 6 6.00 12.52 0.32
N CYS A 7 6.65 11.71 1.14
CA CYS A 7 7.89 12.10 1.80
C CYS A 7 9.07 11.64 0.92
N ARG A 8 9.78 12.57 0.27
CA ARG A 8 11.01 12.28 -0.47
C ARG A 8 12.21 12.46 0.44
N LYS A 9 13.03 11.43 0.60
CA LYS A 9 14.31 11.52 1.31
C LYS A 9 15.37 10.68 0.60
N GLY A 10 16.49 11.32 0.25
CA GLY A 10 17.62 10.67 -0.41
C GLY A 10 18.47 9.80 0.53
N THR A 11 18.99 8.71 -0.07
CA THR A 11 20.16 7.86 0.26
C THR A 11 20.04 6.69 1.26
N LEU A 12 20.12 5.47 0.66
CA LEU A 12 20.70 4.14 0.99
C LEU A 12 20.88 3.63 2.45
N SER A 13 20.38 2.40 2.72
CA SER A 13 21.16 1.24 3.24
C SER A 13 20.30 -0.04 3.34
N SER A 14 20.96 -1.19 3.13
CA SER A 14 20.45 -2.59 3.09
C SER A 14 20.31 -3.26 4.47
N GLY A 15 19.48 -4.31 4.58
CA GLY A 15 19.48 -5.25 5.73
C GLY A 15 18.32 -6.27 5.80
N GLU A 16 18.58 -7.49 5.27
CA GLU A 16 18.21 -8.88 5.65
C GLU A 16 16.81 -9.36 6.17
N PRO A 17 16.45 -10.65 5.95
CA PRO A 17 15.07 -11.13 5.94
C PRO A 17 14.62 -11.78 7.26
N SER A 18 13.32 -11.71 7.59
CA SER A 18 12.77 -12.49 8.71
C SER A 18 11.41 -13.12 8.40
N THR A 19 11.42 -14.45 8.52
CA THR A 19 10.38 -15.42 8.92
C THR A 19 8.94 -15.20 8.46
N LYS A 20 8.55 -15.97 7.43
CA LYS A 20 7.19 -16.09 6.91
C LYS A 20 6.24 -16.69 7.95
N ARG A 21 5.24 -15.93 8.36
CA ARG A 21 4.04 -16.47 9.02
C ARG A 21 2.88 -16.33 8.03
N SER A 22 2.50 -17.44 7.41
CA SER A 22 1.45 -17.51 6.40
C SER A 22 0.08 -17.32 7.08
N ILE A 23 -0.51 -16.13 6.98
CA ILE A 23 -1.95 -15.94 7.21
C ILE A 23 -2.59 -16.05 5.83
N THR A 24 -2.76 -17.28 5.37
CA THR A 24 -3.69 -17.58 4.28
C THR A 24 -5.11 -17.55 4.82
N SER A 25 -6.02 -16.92 4.06
CA SER A 25 -7.46 -17.21 3.95
C SER A 25 -8.52 -16.34 4.66
N ILE A 26 -8.49 -14.99 4.57
CA ILE A 26 -9.73 -14.18 4.69
C ILE A 26 -9.68 -12.93 3.79
N TYR A 27 -9.58 -13.11 2.48
CA TYR A 27 -9.97 -12.05 1.54
C TYR A 27 -10.90 -12.69 0.53
N ASP A 28 -12.11 -12.98 1.00
CA ASP A 28 -13.26 -12.99 0.11
C ASP A 28 -13.32 -11.62 -0.56
N ASP A 29 -13.70 -11.60 -1.83
CA ASP A 29 -13.88 -10.42 -2.67
C ASP A 29 -15.10 -9.62 -2.17
N ASP A 30 -15.09 -9.22 -0.90
CA ASP A 30 -16.02 -8.26 -0.35
C ASP A 30 -15.85 -7.00 -1.20
N GLU A 31 -16.91 -6.63 -1.93
CA GLU A 31 -16.93 -5.47 -2.81
C GLU A 31 -16.72 -4.19 -1.98
N VAL A 32 -15.46 -3.84 -1.74
CA VAL A 32 -15.08 -2.61 -1.05
C VAL A 32 -15.40 -1.44 -1.97
N VAL A 33 -16.44 -0.68 -1.66
CA VAL A 33 -16.86 0.52 -2.41
C VAL A 33 -16.48 1.81 -1.70
N GLY A 34 -16.42 2.93 -2.43
CA GLY A 34 -16.22 4.27 -1.88
C GLY A 34 -14.76 4.72 -1.76
N PHE A 35 -13.82 3.88 -2.20
CA PHE A 35 -12.38 4.17 -2.21
C PHE A 35 -11.80 4.29 -3.61
N GLU A 36 -12.62 4.34 -4.66
CA GLU A 36 -12.20 4.25 -6.05
C GLU A 36 -11.21 5.38 -6.40
N LYS A 37 -11.56 6.62 -6.04
CA LYS A 37 -10.74 7.80 -6.33
C LYS A 37 -9.41 7.78 -5.56
N ASP A 38 -9.47 7.47 -4.27
CA ASP A 38 -8.27 7.44 -3.42
C ASP A 38 -7.32 6.32 -3.87
N ALA A 39 -7.87 5.14 -4.20
CA ALA A 39 -7.11 4.03 -4.74
C ALA A 39 -6.48 4.40 -6.09
N GLU A 40 -7.22 5.03 -7.00
CA GLU A 40 -6.70 5.49 -8.29
C GLU A 40 -5.54 6.47 -8.13
N ILE A 41 -5.66 7.44 -7.22
CA ILE A 41 -4.60 8.42 -6.93
C ILE A 41 -3.33 7.71 -6.42
N ILE A 42 -3.48 6.76 -5.51
CA ILE A 42 -2.34 6.00 -4.98
C ILE A 42 -1.70 5.14 -6.07
N MET A 43 -2.51 4.44 -6.87
CA MET A 43 -2.01 3.62 -7.98
C MET A 43 -1.28 4.45 -9.03
N MET A 44 -1.81 5.63 -9.40
CA MET A 44 -1.12 6.55 -10.30
C MET A 44 0.24 6.96 -9.75
N LYS A 45 0.34 7.25 -8.44
CA LYS A 45 1.61 7.61 -7.81
C LYS A 45 2.60 6.43 -7.80
N LEU A 46 2.11 5.20 -7.60
CA LEU A 46 2.95 3.99 -7.57
C LEU A 46 3.47 3.59 -8.97
N ILE A 47 2.62 3.69 -10.00
CA ILE A 47 2.92 3.18 -11.35
C ILE A 47 3.56 4.25 -12.25
N ARG A 48 3.16 5.52 -12.07
CA ARG A 48 3.62 6.65 -12.91
C ARG A 48 4.61 7.57 -12.16
N GLY A 49 5.07 7.14 -10.99
CA GLY A 49 6.10 7.83 -10.20
C GLY A 49 7.48 7.75 -10.86
N THR A 50 8.52 8.12 -10.11
CA THR A 50 9.90 7.95 -10.58
C THR A 50 10.36 6.51 -10.36
N GLU A 51 11.43 6.08 -11.02
CA GLU A 51 12.09 4.79 -10.74
C GLU A 51 12.86 4.79 -9.40
N GLU A 52 12.85 5.92 -8.69
CA GLU A 52 13.47 6.06 -7.38
C GLU A 52 12.58 5.48 -6.26
N ARG A 53 13.14 5.39 -5.06
CA ARG A 53 12.39 4.93 -3.89
C ARG A 53 11.48 6.04 -3.36
N ASP A 54 10.18 5.93 -3.62
CA ASP A 54 9.14 6.82 -3.10
C ASP A 54 8.40 6.21 -1.91
N VAL A 55 7.99 7.06 -0.96
CA VAL A 55 7.14 6.68 0.19
C VAL A 55 5.82 7.43 0.12
N ILE A 56 4.72 6.67 0.12
CA ILE A 56 3.35 7.20 0.18
C ILE A 56 2.82 6.98 1.59
N SER A 57 2.51 8.07 2.29
CA SER A 57 1.89 8.00 3.61
C SER A 57 0.39 8.27 3.52
N ILE A 58 -0.42 7.45 4.22
CA ILE A 58 -1.88 7.54 4.24
C ILE A 58 -2.33 7.95 5.64
N PHE A 59 -2.75 9.21 5.80
CA PHE A 59 -3.18 9.76 7.09
C PHE A 59 -4.69 9.99 7.13
N ARG A 60 -5.38 9.45 8.15
CA ARG A 60 -6.79 9.78 8.49
C ARG A 60 -7.07 9.55 9.99
N MET A 61 -8.28 9.75 10.47
CA MET A 61 -8.72 9.30 11.80
C MET A 61 -8.81 7.76 11.92
N PRO A 62 -8.73 7.19 13.13
CA PRO A 62 -9.03 5.77 13.36
C PRO A 62 -10.46 5.42 12.91
N GLY A 63 -10.69 4.18 12.49
CA GLY A 63 -12.01 3.71 12.03
C GLY A 63 -12.39 4.07 10.59
N LEU A 64 -11.60 4.90 9.87
CA LEU A 64 -11.88 5.29 8.48
C LEU A 64 -11.43 4.27 7.41
N GLY A 65 -11.11 3.04 7.80
CA GLY A 65 -10.77 1.99 6.84
C GLY A 65 -9.47 2.20 6.06
N LYS A 66 -8.39 2.72 6.68
CA LYS A 66 -7.08 2.86 6.00
C LYS A 66 -6.57 1.52 5.48
N THR A 67 -6.58 0.52 6.35
CA THR A 67 -6.16 -0.84 6.01
C THR A 67 -7.03 -1.45 4.91
N THR A 68 -8.30 -1.05 4.84
CA THR A 68 -9.20 -1.43 3.75
C THR A 68 -8.78 -0.80 2.42
N LEU A 69 -8.45 0.50 2.40
CA LEU A 69 -7.92 1.19 1.22
C LEU A 69 -6.56 0.62 0.79
N GLU A 70 -5.65 0.40 1.74
CA GLU A 70 -4.33 -0.20 1.52
C GLU A 70 -4.46 -1.62 0.93
N SER A 71 -5.38 -2.43 1.46
CA SER A 71 -5.65 -3.77 0.93
C SER A 71 -6.20 -3.72 -0.50
N LYS A 72 -7.13 -2.80 -0.79
CA LYS A 72 -7.70 -2.61 -2.14
C LYS A 72 -6.62 -2.23 -3.16
N VAL A 73 -5.71 -1.32 -2.81
CA VAL A 73 -4.57 -0.95 -3.67
C VAL A 73 -3.58 -2.10 -3.81
N TYR A 74 -3.21 -2.74 -2.69
CA TYR A 74 -2.23 -3.82 -2.68
C TYR A 74 -2.65 -4.98 -3.56
N ASN A 75 -3.93 -5.37 -3.53
CA ASN A 75 -4.45 -6.50 -4.31
C ASN A 75 -4.90 -6.13 -5.73
N ASN A 76 -4.81 -4.85 -6.13
CA ASN A 76 -5.24 -4.44 -7.46
C ASN A 76 -4.38 -5.12 -8.55
N PRO A 77 -4.98 -5.70 -9.61
CA PRO A 77 -4.24 -6.38 -10.68
C PRO A 77 -3.15 -5.51 -11.34
N SER A 78 -3.40 -4.22 -11.49
CA SER A 78 -2.41 -3.28 -12.07
C SER A 78 -1.18 -3.12 -11.17
N ILE A 79 -1.34 -3.18 -9.85
CA ILE A 79 -0.25 -3.13 -8.88
C ILE A 79 0.46 -4.48 -8.78
N VAL A 80 -0.31 -5.58 -8.79
CA VAL A 80 0.23 -6.95 -8.78
C VAL A 80 1.14 -7.20 -9.97
N ASN A 81 0.76 -6.72 -11.16
CA ASN A 81 1.52 -6.94 -12.39
C ASN A 81 2.69 -5.97 -12.57
N TYR A 82 2.73 -4.86 -11.82
CA TYR A 82 3.77 -3.84 -11.95
C TYR A 82 5.00 -4.13 -11.08
N PHE A 83 4.81 -4.66 -9.87
CA PHE A 83 5.92 -4.95 -8.95
C PHE A 83 6.28 -6.43 -8.95
N ASP A 84 7.56 -6.74 -9.19
CA ASP A 84 8.09 -8.12 -9.13
C ASP A 84 7.90 -8.76 -7.75
N VAL A 85 8.01 -7.95 -6.70
CA VAL A 85 7.91 -8.39 -5.30
C VAL A 85 7.11 -7.36 -4.51
N LYS A 86 6.24 -7.85 -3.63
CA LYS A 86 5.49 -7.03 -2.67
C LYS A 86 5.57 -7.65 -1.27
N ALA A 87 5.48 -6.81 -0.26
CA ALA A 87 5.41 -7.22 1.13
C ALA A 87 4.25 -6.50 1.83
N TRP A 88 3.59 -7.21 2.74
CA TRP A 88 2.56 -6.66 3.61
C TRP A 88 2.96 -6.93 5.06
N CYS A 89 3.16 -5.87 5.83
CA CYS A 89 3.60 -5.95 7.21
C CYS A 89 2.57 -5.27 8.10
N ILE A 90 2.08 -6.01 9.10
CA ILE A 90 1.24 -5.46 10.16
C ILE A 90 2.16 -5.26 11.36
N THR A 91 2.23 -4.03 11.87
CA THR A 91 2.92 -3.75 13.13
C THR A 91 1.85 -3.59 14.21
N SER A 92 2.03 -4.32 15.30
CA SER A 92 1.20 -4.16 16.50
C SER A 92 1.97 -3.27 17.48
N ILE A 93 1.26 -2.37 18.14
CA ILE A 93 1.77 -1.63 19.32
C ILE A 93 1.72 -2.54 20.53
#